data_AF-E4S6X0-F1
#
_entry.id   AF-E4S6X0-F1
#
_cell.length_a   1.000
_cell.length_b   1.000
_cell.length_c   1.000
_cell.angle_alpha   90.00
_cell.angle_beta   90.00
_cell.angle_gamma   90.00
#
_symmetry.space_group_name_H-M   'P 1'
#
loop_
_entity.id
_entity.type
_entity.pdbx_description
1 polymer ?
#
loop_
_entity_poly.entity_id
_entity_poly.type
_entity_poly.pdbx_seq_one_letter_code
_entity_poly.pdbx_strand_id
1 'polypeptide(L)' 'MRNVLKNKKRRIKNREINNLILQFLSNNSGVAKKKDLIESLGKHVTLVTIYRGINRLLRKGEIVSFQVGKDHYLALF' A
#
# COMPACT_ATOMS: atom_id res chain seq x y z
N MET A 1 13.75 -1.45 35.20
CA MET A 1 12.94 -2.05 34.12
C MET A 1 12.80 -1.01 33.01
N ARG A 2 13.43 -1.20 31.85
CA ARG A 2 13.37 -0.23 30.74
C ARG A 2 12.10 -0.49 29.92
N ASN A 3 11.24 0.52 29.80
CA ASN A 3 10.07 0.53 28.94
C ASN A 3 10.47 0.27 27.48
N VAL A 4 10.33 -0.97 27.01
CA VAL A 4 10.43 -1.34 25.59
C VAL A 4 9.06 -1.12 24.94
N LEU A 5 8.61 0.14 24.89
CA LEU A 5 7.51 0.58 24.04
C LEU A 5 8.09 1.18 22.75
N LYS A 6 8.91 0.41 22.03
CA LYS A 6 9.27 0.76 20.65
C LYS A 6 8.29 0.02 19.73
N ASN A 7 7.20 0.72 19.39
CA ASN A 7 6.29 0.49 18.26
C ASN A 7 6.58 -0.80 17.48
N LYS A 8 5.99 -1.91 17.92
CA LYS A 8 6.09 -3.21 17.26
C LYS A 8 5.23 -3.17 16.00
N LYS A 9 5.71 -2.50 14.93
CA LYS A 9 5.12 -2.63 13.59
C LYS A 9 5.03 -4.12 13.29
N ARG A 10 3.82 -4.65 13.08
CA ARG A 10 3.60 -6.08 12.80
C ARG A 10 4.45 -6.46 11.58
N ARG A 11 5.10 -7.62 11.63
CA ARG A 11 5.78 -8.22 10.49
C ARG A 11 4.69 -8.68 9.51
N ILE A 12 4.20 -7.77 8.68
CA ILE A 12 3.21 -8.08 7.65
C ILE A 12 3.88 -8.97 6.62
N LYS A 13 3.30 -10.15 6.36
CA LYS A 13 3.79 -11.07 5.33
C LYS A 13 3.56 -10.47 3.94
N ASN A 14 4.40 -10.80 2.97
CA ASN A 14 4.30 -10.27 1.60
C ASN A 14 2.92 -10.48 0.94
N ARG A 15 2.17 -11.52 1.33
CA ARG A 15 0.81 -11.77 0.82
C ARG A 15 -0.22 -10.83 1.44
N GLU A 16 -0.04 -10.48 2.71
CA GLU A 16 -0.95 -9.59 3.43
C GLU A 16 -0.88 -8.16 2.91
N ILE A 17 0.32 -7.65 2.58
CA ILE A 17 0.43 -6.30 2.02
C ILE A 17 -0.26 -6.16 0.65
N ASN A 18 -0.17 -7.19 -0.19
CA ASN A 18 -0.88 -7.19 -1.47
C ASN A 18 -2.40 -7.12 -1.26
N ASN A 19 -2.93 -7.94 -0.35
CA ASN A 19 -4.35 -7.94 -0.03
C ASN A 19 -4.81 -6.59 0.54
N LEU A 20 -4.01 -5.97 1.40
CA LEU A 20 -4.32 -4.63 1.95
C LEU A 20 -4.38 -3.55 0.85
N ILE A 21 -3.46 -3.60 -0.12
CA ILE A 21 -3.47 -2.66 -1.25
C ILE A 21 -4.71 -2.89 -2.13
N LEU A 22 -5.01 -4.14 -2.49
CA LEU A 22 -6.18 -4.47 -3.30
C LEU A 22 -7.48 -4.08 -2.60
N GLN A 23 -7.62 -4.41 -1.31
CA GLN A 23 -8.78 -4.04 -0.50
C GLN A 23 -8.95 -2.51 -0.41
N PHE A 24 -7.85 -1.78 -0.24
CA PHE A 24 -7.89 -0.32 -0.24
C PHE A 24 -8.41 0.21 -1.59
N LEU A 25 -7.93 -0.32 -2.72
CA LEU A 25 -8.41 0.09 -4.03
C LEU A 25 -9.88 -0.29 -4.25
N SER A 26 -10.29 -1.51 -3.90
CA SER A 26 -11.69 -1.94 -3.98
C SER A 26 -12.64 -1.02 -3.18
N ASN A 27 -12.23 -0.59 -1.99
CA ASN A 27 -13.01 0.35 -1.17
C ASN A 27 -13.07 1.77 -1.75
N ASN A 28 -12.20 2.10 -2.70
CA ASN A 28 -12.15 3.40 -3.39
C ASN A 28 -12.60 3.25 -4.86
N SER A 29 -13.62 2.44 -5.13
CA SER A 29 -14.17 2.24 -6.48
C SER A 29 -13.14 1.76 -7.52
N GLY A 30 -12.09 1.07 -7.05
CA GLY A 30 -11.02 0.54 -7.90
C GLY A 30 -9.94 1.57 -8.29
N VAL A 31 -10.03 2.84 -7.87
CA VAL A 31 -9.04 3.88 -8.21
C VAL A 31 -8.73 4.75 -7.00
N ALA A 32 -7.45 4.94 -6.67
CA ALA A 32 -7.08 5.83 -5.58
C ALA A 32 -5.74 6.53 -5.82
N LYS A 33 -5.54 7.67 -5.15
CA LYS A 33 -4.23 8.32 -5.13
C LYS A 33 -3.24 7.44 -4.37
N LYS A 34 -2.05 7.31 -4.93
CA LYS A 34 -0.93 6.59 -4.32
C LYS A 34 -0.55 7.18 -2.95
N LYS A 35 -0.68 8.50 -2.79
CA LYS A 35 -0.43 9.20 -1.53
C LYS A 35 -1.39 8.72 -0.43
N ASP A 36 -2.68 8.66 -0.72
CA ASP A 36 -3.71 8.26 0.24
C ASP A 36 -3.52 6.81 0.70
N LEU A 37 -3.14 5.91 -0.23
CA LEU A 37 -2.76 4.53 0.09
C LEU A 37 -1.57 4.49 1.06
N ILE A 38 -0.52 5.28 0.79
CA ILE A 38 0.68 5.34 1.62
C ILE A 38 0.35 5.88 3.01
N GLU A 39 -0.49 6.92 3.11
CA GLU A 39 -0.91 7.49 4.40
C GLU A 39 -1.76 6.51 5.21
N SER A 40 -2.70 5.81 4.54
CA SER A 40 -3.55 4.80 5.17
C SER A 40 -2.74 3.62 5.71
N LEU A 41 -1.90 3.01 4.87
CA LEU A 41 -1.10 1.84 5.25
C LEU A 41 0.12 2.19 6.10
N GLY A 42 0.66 3.40 5.99
CA GLY A 42 1.87 3.86 6.69
C GLY A 42 1.75 3.85 8.21
N LYS A 43 0.51 3.92 8.73
CA LYS A 43 0.19 3.79 10.17
C LYS A 43 0.59 2.42 10.74
N HIS A 44 0.59 1.38 9.92
CA HIS A 44 0.80 0.00 10.36
C HIS A 44 1.98 -0.69 9.65
N VAL A 45 2.38 -0.17 8.49
CA VAL A 45 3.35 -0.79 7.58
C VAL A 45 4.54 0.14 7.35
N THR A 46 5.69 -0.41 6.99
CA THR A 46 6.82 0.42 6.53
C THR A 46 6.64 0.81 5.07
N LEU A 47 7.11 2.01 4.72
CA LEU A 47 7.03 2.53 3.37
C LEU A 47 7.64 1.57 2.32
N VAL A 48 8.79 0.97 2.66
CA VAL A 48 9.47 -0.04 1.83
C VAL A 48 8.57 -1.23 1.53
N THR A 49 7.83 -1.73 2.53
CA THR A 49 6.91 -2.87 2.34
C THR A 49 5.72 -2.49 1.48
N ILE A 50 5.19 -1.27 1.61
CA ILE A 50 4.11 -0.75 0.76
C ILE A 50 4.59 -0.70 -0.70
N TYR A 51 5.74 -0.07 -0.97
CA TYR A 51 6.29 0.00 -2.33
C TYR A 51 6.60 -1.38 -2.92
N ARG A 52 7.09 -2.33 -2.11
CA ARG A 52 7.27 -3.72 -2.54
C ARG A 52 5.96 -4.38 -2.96
N GLY A 53 4.88 -4.15 -2.20
CA GLY A 53 3.54 -4.61 -2.54
C GLY A 53 3.06 -4.02 -3.87
N ILE A 54 3.12 -2.68 -4.01
CA ILE A 54 2.72 -1.96 -5.23
C ILE A 54 3.49 -2.51 -6.45
N ASN A 55 4.83 -2.58 -6.37
CA ASN A 55 5.65 -3.07 -7.48
C ASN A 55 5.32 -4.51 -7.86
N ARG A 56 4.98 -5.36 -6.89
CA ARG A 56 4.59 -6.74 -7.15
C ARG A 56 3.25 -6.83 -7.87
N LEU A 57 2.27 -6.03 -7.46
CA LEU A 57 0.95 -5.97 -8.11
C LEU A 57 1.06 -5.41 -9.54
N LEU A 58 1.87 -4.37 -9.75
CA LEU A 58 2.17 -3.83 -11.08
C LEU A 58 2.79 -4.88 -12.00
N ARG A 59 3.81 -5.62 -11.52
CA ARG A 59 4.47 -6.68 -12.31
C ARG A 59 3.54 -7.83 -12.69
N LYS A 60 2.50 -8.08 -11.90
CA LYS A 60 1.49 -9.09 -12.21
C LYS A 60 0.38 -8.58 -13.13
N GLY A 61 0.30 -7.28 -13.36
CA GLY A 61 -0.83 -6.67 -14.06
C GLY A 61 -2.14 -6.67 -13.24
N GLU A 62 -2.08 -6.82 -11.91
CA GLU A 62 -3.28 -6.74 -11.05
C GLU A 62 -3.71 -5.27 -10.81
N ILE A 63 -2.77 -4.33 -10.96
CA ILE A 63 -3.03 -2.90 -10.87
C ILE A 63 -2.25 -2.15 -11.96
N VAL A 64 -2.67 -0.93 -12.26
CA VAL A 64 -1.95 0.03 -13.09
C VAL A 64 -1.61 1.29 -12.30
N SER A 65 -0.51 1.94 -12.68
CA SER A 65 -0.07 3.22 -12.12
C SER A 65 -0.10 4.26 -13.24
N PHE A 66 -0.75 5.38 -13.00
CA PHE A 66 -0.83 6.49 -13.96
C PHE A 66 -0.76 7.83 -13.24
N GLN A 67 -0.54 8.89 -14.01
CA GLN A 67 -0.43 10.25 -13.49
C GLN A 67 -1.52 11.11 -14.09
N VAL A 68 -2.21 11.89 -13.25
CA VAL A 68 -3.19 12.88 -13.65
C VAL A 68 -2.76 14.22 -13.04
N GLY A 69 -2.31 15.14 -13.89
CA GLY A 69 -1.69 16.39 -13.44
C GLY A 69 -0.43 16.12 -12.61
N LYS A 70 -0.43 16.54 -11.35
CA LYS A 70 0.68 16.32 -10.39
C LYS A 70 0.48 15.10 -9.49
N ASP A 71 -0.68 14.45 -9.56
CA ASP A 71 -1.03 13.34 -8.68
C ASP A 71 -0.78 11.99 -9.34
N HIS A 72 -0.24 11.05 -8.56
CA HIS A 72 -0.07 9.66 -8.97
C HIS A 72 -1.22 8.80 -8.46
N TYR A 73 -1.83 8.04 -9.36
CA TYR A 73 -2.95 7.15 -9.09
C TYR A 73 -2.55 5.70 -9.27
N LEU A 74 -3.26 4.83 -8.56
CA LEU A 74 -3.28 3.39 -8.73
C LEU A 74 -4.71 2.99 -9.05
N ALA A 75 -4.90 2.10 -10.03
CA ALA A 75 -6.19 1.50 -10.31
C ALA A 75 -6.09 -0.02 -10.41
N LEU A 76 -7.18 -0.72 -10.05
CA LEU A 76 -7.36 -2.12 -10.39
C LEU A 76 -7.42 -2.26 -11.91
N PHE A 77 -6.79 -3.32 -12.42
CA PHE A 77 -6.90 -3.68 -13.84
C PHE A 77 -8.18 -4.47 -14.11
#